data_AF-U6CZ84-F1
#
_entry.id   AF-U6CZ84-F1
#
_cell.length_a   1.000
_cell.length_b   1.000
_cell.length_c   1.000
_cell.angle_alpha   90.00
_cell.angle_beta   90.00
_cell.angle_gamma   90.00
#
_symmetry.space_group_name_H-M   'P 1'
#
loop_
_entity.id
_entity.type
_entity.pdbx_description
1 polymer ?
#
loop_
_entity_poly.entity_id
_entity_poly.type
_entity_poly.pdbx_seq_one_letter_code
_entity_poly.pdbx_strand_id
1 'polypeptide(L)'
;GLTNVLGSLVSSYPVTGSFGRTAVNAQSGVCTPAGGLVTGVLVLLSLDYLTSVFCYIPKSALAAVIITAVAPLFDTRVFGTLWRVKRLDLLPLCVTFLFCFWEVQYGILAGTLVSVLILLRSVARPKMQVSEGPVLVLQLASGLQFPAVEALREAIITQALEVSPPRSAVLECSHVCGIDSTVVLGLEELLQDFHRRGVTLALVGLQVPVLRVLLSADLKGVQYFSTLEEAEKSLLQEPGTQPYNVGEDSVPEHKVALLKA
;
A
#
# COMPACT_ATOMS: atom_id res chain seq x y z
N GLY A 1 -24.25 -2.58 -11.47
CA GLY A 1 -24.25 -1.53 -12.51
C GLY A 1 -25.46 -1.68 -13.40
N LEU A 2 -25.38 -2.53 -14.43
CA LEU A 2 -26.44 -2.74 -15.42
C LEU A 2 -27.83 -3.03 -14.81
N THR A 3 -27.91 -3.85 -13.76
CA THR A 3 -29.17 -4.15 -13.05
C THR A 3 -29.86 -2.91 -12.49
N ASN A 4 -29.11 -1.94 -11.95
CA ASN A 4 -29.70 -0.72 -11.39
C ASN A 4 -30.11 0.26 -12.51
N VAL A 5 -29.41 0.26 -13.65
CA VAL A 5 -29.79 1.06 -14.83
C VAL A 5 -31.11 0.55 -15.42
N LEU A 6 -31.26 -0.77 -15.56
CA LEU A 6 -32.52 -1.37 -15.99
C LEU A 6 -33.63 -1.16 -14.94
N GLY A 7 -33.30 -1.29 -13.66
CA GLY A 7 -34.22 -1.06 -12.55
C GLY A 7 -34.74 0.38 -12.45
N SER A 8 -33.94 1.38 -12.82
CA SER A 8 -34.39 2.78 -12.79
C SER A 8 -35.50 3.08 -13.78
N LEU A 9 -35.61 2.31 -14.88
CA LEU A 9 -36.71 2.43 -15.85
C LEU A 9 -38.06 1.99 -15.29
N VAL A 10 -38.06 1.21 -14.21
CA VAL A 10 -39.25 0.64 -13.57
C VAL A 10 -39.42 1.13 -12.12
N SER A 11 -38.81 2.27 -11.76
CA SER A 11 -38.87 2.86 -10.41
C SER A 11 -38.39 1.92 -9.29
N SER A 12 -37.41 1.06 -9.57
CA SER A 12 -36.82 0.18 -8.56
C SER A 12 -35.90 0.94 -7.61
N TYR A 13 -35.90 0.53 -6.33
CA TYR A 13 -34.84 0.91 -5.39
C TYR A 13 -33.48 0.34 -5.83
N PRO A 14 -32.35 0.99 -5.46
CA PRO A 14 -31.02 0.49 -5.77
C PRO A 14 -30.81 -0.88 -5.12
N VAL A 15 -30.48 -1.87 -5.94
CA VAL A 15 -30.29 -3.25 -5.51
C VAL A 15 -28.79 -3.53 -5.34
N THR A 16 -28.48 -4.28 -4.29
CA THR A 16 -27.13 -4.79 -3.99
C THR A 16 -27.18 -6.29 -3.71
N GLY A 17 -26.02 -6.94 -3.66
CA GLY A 17 -25.93 -8.34 -3.24
C GLY A 17 -26.37 -8.51 -1.79
N SER A 18 -27.24 -9.48 -1.53
CA SER A 18 -27.72 -9.78 -0.17
C SER A 18 -26.94 -10.95 0.43
N PHE A 19 -26.16 -10.70 1.48
CA PHE A 19 -25.41 -11.76 2.18
C PHE A 19 -26.31 -12.90 2.66
N GLY A 20 -27.46 -12.58 3.26
CA GLY A 20 -28.40 -13.58 3.76
C GLY A 20 -29.03 -14.43 2.65
N ARG A 21 -29.50 -13.81 1.56
CA ARG A 21 -30.12 -14.55 0.44
C ARG A 21 -29.11 -15.43 -0.29
N THR A 22 -27.88 -14.93 -0.50
CA THR A 22 -26.81 -15.69 -1.16
C THR A 22 -26.36 -16.87 -0.29
N ALA A 23 -26.27 -16.70 1.02
CA ALA A 23 -25.89 -17.79 1.93
C ALA A 23 -26.91 -18.94 1.89
N VAL A 24 -28.20 -18.63 1.93
CA VAL A 24 -29.27 -19.65 1.80
C VAL A 24 -29.24 -20.30 0.42
N ASN A 25 -29.09 -19.51 -0.64
CA ASN A 25 -29.04 -20.03 -2.01
C ASN A 25 -27.84 -20.98 -2.23
N ALA A 26 -26.69 -20.68 -1.61
CA ALA A 26 -25.52 -21.54 -1.62
C ALA A 26 -25.75 -22.84 -0.81
N GLN A 27 -26.39 -22.76 0.36
CA GLN A 27 -26.76 -23.94 1.16
C GLN A 27 -27.79 -24.84 0.46
N SER A 28 -28.65 -24.27 -0.39
CA SER A 28 -29.58 -25.02 -1.23
C SER A 28 -28.94 -25.71 -2.44
N GLY A 29 -27.62 -25.59 -2.63
CA GLY A 29 -26.90 -26.28 -3.71
C GLY A 29 -27.12 -25.68 -5.11
N VAL A 30 -27.55 -24.42 -5.21
CA VAL A 30 -27.79 -23.76 -6.49
C VAL A 30 -26.46 -23.37 -7.13
N CYS A 31 -26.09 -24.07 -8.21
CA CYS A 31 -24.83 -23.86 -8.91
C CYS A 31 -24.94 -22.91 -10.13
N THR A 32 -26.15 -22.49 -10.52
CA THR A 32 -26.39 -21.71 -11.73
C THR A 32 -27.09 -20.37 -11.44
N PRO A 33 -26.82 -19.32 -12.24
CA PRO A 33 -27.51 -18.03 -12.10
C PRO A 33 -29.02 -18.13 -12.42
N ALA A 34 -29.45 -19.22 -13.05
CA ALA A 34 -30.87 -19.50 -13.34
C ALA A 34 -31.74 -19.59 -12.07
N GLY A 35 -31.15 -19.91 -10.90
CA GLY A 35 -31.88 -19.85 -9.62
C GLY A 35 -32.41 -18.44 -9.28
N GLY A 36 -31.71 -17.40 -9.73
CA GLY A 36 -32.17 -16.01 -9.63
C GLY A 36 -33.44 -15.72 -10.45
N LEU A 37 -33.59 -16.39 -11.60
CA LEU A 37 -34.78 -16.25 -12.44
C LEU A 37 -35.99 -16.91 -11.79
N VAL A 38 -35.83 -18.12 -11.24
CA VAL A 38 -36.89 -18.85 -10.54
C VAL A 38 -37.37 -18.07 -9.33
N THR A 39 -36.44 -17.56 -8.52
CA THR A 39 -36.78 -16.72 -7.36
C THR A 39 -37.45 -15.41 -7.77
N GLY A 40 -37.02 -14.77 -8.87
CA GLY A 40 -37.67 -13.59 -9.43
C GLY A 40 -39.11 -13.84 -9.89
N VAL A 41 -39.36 -14.93 -10.63
CA VAL A 41 -40.71 -15.32 -11.07
C VAL A 41 -41.61 -15.65 -9.88
N LEU A 42 -41.09 -16.37 -8.89
CA LEU A 42 -41.83 -16.67 -7.66
C LEU A 42 -42.20 -15.40 -6.89
N VAL A 43 -41.32 -14.40 -6.82
CA VAL A 43 -41.64 -13.11 -6.19
C VAL A 43 -42.74 -12.38 -6.96
N LEU A 44 -42.69 -12.34 -8.29
CA LEU A 44 -43.75 -11.72 -9.10
C LEU A 44 -45.10 -12.41 -8.90
N LEU A 45 -45.12 -13.74 -8.91
CA LEU A 45 -46.33 -14.54 -8.70
C LEU A 45 -46.86 -14.38 -7.27
N SER A 46 -45.97 -14.29 -6.28
CA SER A 46 -46.35 -14.03 -4.89
C SER A 46 -46.96 -12.64 -4.71
N LEU A 47 -46.52 -11.63 -5.47
CA LEU A 47 -47.10 -10.28 -5.41
C LEU A 47 -48.49 -10.24 -6.07
N ASP A 48 -48.72 -11.02 -7.12
CA ASP A 48 -50.03 -11.04 -7.80
C ASP A 48 -51.11 -11.77 -6.97
N TYR A 49 -50.78 -12.96 -6.43
CA TYR A 49 -51.77 -13.81 -5.75
C TYR A 49 -51.75 -13.72 -4.21
N LEU A 50 -50.58 -13.51 -3.59
CA LEU A 50 -50.40 -13.64 -2.14
C LEU A 50 -50.46 -12.30 -1.38
N THR A 51 -50.58 -11.17 -2.07
CA THR A 51 -50.59 -9.83 -1.44
C THR A 51 -51.68 -9.68 -0.39
N SER A 52 -52.88 -10.24 -0.61
CA SER A 52 -53.97 -10.21 0.38
C SER A 52 -53.61 -10.93 1.69
N VAL A 53 -52.81 -11.99 1.62
CA VAL A 53 -52.35 -12.76 2.79
C VAL A 53 -51.24 -12.03 3.53
N PHE A 54 -50.35 -11.34 2.81
CA PHE A 54 -49.25 -10.58 3.41
C PHE A 54 -49.71 -9.42 4.30
N CYS A 55 -50.91 -8.89 4.08
CA CYS A 55 -51.50 -7.87 4.96
C CYS A 55 -51.71 -8.35 6.41
N TYR A 56 -51.85 -9.66 6.65
CA TYR A 56 -52.05 -10.23 7.98
C TYR A 56 -50.72 -10.51 8.73
N ILE A 57 -49.57 -10.29 8.09
CA ILE A 57 -48.28 -10.57 8.72
C ILE A 57 -47.99 -9.54 9.81
N PRO A 58 -47.82 -9.95 11.08
CA PRO A 58 -47.51 -9.02 12.16
C PRO A 58 -46.09 -8.46 12.00
N LYS A 59 -45.92 -7.16 12.26
CA LYS A 59 -44.61 -6.48 12.19
C LYS A 59 -43.55 -7.11 13.11
N SER A 60 -43.97 -7.74 14.19
CA SER A 60 -43.08 -8.47 15.12
C SER A 60 -42.41 -9.68 14.48
N ALA A 61 -43.11 -10.41 13.61
CA ALA A 61 -42.53 -11.55 12.88
C ALA A 61 -41.45 -11.06 11.90
N LEU A 62 -41.70 -9.94 11.20
CA LEU A 62 -40.71 -9.33 10.30
C LEU A 62 -39.47 -8.85 11.06
N ALA A 63 -39.64 -8.22 12.22
CA ALA A 63 -38.52 -7.81 13.07
C ALA A 63 -37.69 -9.02 13.54
N ALA A 64 -38.33 -10.12 13.94
CA ALA A 64 -37.65 -11.35 14.34
C ALA A 64 -36.79 -11.93 13.20
N VAL A 65 -37.32 -11.95 11.97
CA VAL A 65 -36.57 -12.41 10.78
C VAL A 65 -35.35 -11.51 10.50
N ILE A 66 -35.48 -10.19 10.67
CA ILE A 66 -34.34 -9.27 10.47
C ILE A 66 -33.27 -9.50 11.54
N ILE A 67 -33.64 -9.62 12.81
CA ILE A 67 -32.69 -9.85 13.92
C ILE A 67 -31.94 -11.17 13.71
N THR A 68 -32.63 -12.25 13.35
CA THR A 68 -31.99 -13.54 13.09
C THR A 68 -31.10 -13.53 11.85
N ALA A 69 -31.44 -12.74 10.83
CA ALA A 69 -30.60 -12.58 9.64
C ALA A 69 -29.33 -11.75 9.91
N VAL A 70 -29.37 -10.78 10.83
CA VAL A 70 -28.24 -9.90 11.16
C VAL A 70 -27.35 -10.47 12.26
N ALA A 71 -27.87 -11.33 13.14
CA ALA A 71 -27.09 -11.91 14.24
C ALA A 71 -25.77 -12.60 13.80
N PRO A 72 -25.72 -13.37 12.68
CA PRO A 72 -24.47 -13.96 12.18
C PRO A 72 -23.47 -12.95 11.61
N LEU A 73 -23.91 -11.72 11.30
CA LEU A 73 -23.05 -10.69 10.74
C LEU A 73 -22.13 -10.05 11.80
N PHE A 74 -22.49 -10.18 13.08
CA PHE A 74 -21.73 -9.60 14.19
C PHE A 74 -20.72 -10.61 14.74
N ASP A 75 -19.50 -10.59 14.21
CA ASP A 75 -18.39 -11.41 14.72
C ASP A 75 -17.51 -10.62 15.72
N THR A 76 -17.71 -10.89 17.01
CA THR A 76 -16.93 -10.28 18.10
C THR A 76 -15.48 -10.74 18.16
N ARG A 77 -15.13 -11.86 17.51
CA ARG A 77 -13.76 -12.39 17.52
C ARG A 77 -12.81 -11.49 16.75
N VAL A 78 -13.31 -10.79 15.72
CA VAL A 78 -12.53 -9.86 14.90
C VAL A 78 -11.91 -8.76 15.77
N PHE A 79 -12.67 -8.23 16.73
CA PHE A 79 -12.19 -7.18 17.65
C PHE A 79 -11.02 -7.69 18.52
N GLY A 80 -11.15 -8.89 19.08
CA GLY A 80 -10.10 -9.51 19.89
C GLY A 80 -8.82 -9.82 19.09
N THR A 81 -8.98 -10.27 17.84
CA THR A 81 -7.85 -10.54 16.92
C THR A 81 -7.14 -9.25 16.54
N LEU A 82 -7.86 -8.19 16.16
CA LEU A 82 -7.26 -6.89 15.84
C LEU A 82 -6.47 -6.32 17.02
N TRP A 83 -6.98 -6.46 18.24
CA TRP A 83 -6.31 -5.96 19.44
C TRP A 83 -4.99 -6.66 19.73
N ARG A 84 -4.92 -7.97 19.47
CA ARG A 84 -3.70 -8.76 19.64
C ARG A 84 -2.66 -8.52 18.54
N VAL A 85 -3.09 -8.30 17.30
CA VAL A 85 -2.17 -8.12 16.17
C VAL A 85 -1.61 -6.70 16.12
N LYS A 86 -2.47 -5.68 16.04
CA LYS A 86 -2.04 -4.29 15.91
C LYS A 86 -3.11 -3.31 16.39
N ARG A 87 -2.83 -2.63 17.51
CA ARG A 87 -3.75 -1.66 18.12
C ARG A 87 -4.14 -0.49 17.21
N LEU A 88 -3.29 -0.13 16.25
CA LEU A 88 -3.60 0.95 15.29
C LEU A 88 -4.73 0.56 14.32
N ASP A 89 -4.93 -0.73 14.06
CA ASP A 89 -5.95 -1.19 13.12
C ASP A 89 -7.36 -1.16 13.77
N LEU A 90 -7.45 -0.97 15.10
CA LEU A 90 -8.71 -0.66 15.78
C LEU A 90 -9.19 0.77 15.54
N LEU A 91 -8.29 1.71 15.26
CA LEU A 91 -8.65 3.12 15.14
C LEU A 91 -9.66 3.35 13.99
N PRO A 92 -9.46 2.82 12.76
CA PRO A 92 -10.48 2.88 11.72
C PRO A 92 -11.81 2.23 12.14
N LEU A 93 -11.77 1.09 12.85
CA LEU A 93 -12.96 0.36 13.30
C LEU A 93 -13.77 1.18 14.32
N CYS A 94 -13.11 1.82 15.28
CA CYS A 94 -13.77 2.67 16.26
C CYS A 94 -14.33 3.93 15.59
N VAL A 95 -13.59 4.53 14.65
CA VAL A 95 -14.05 5.72 13.91
C VAL A 95 -15.27 5.39 13.04
N THR A 96 -15.24 4.31 12.25
CA THR A 96 -16.41 3.90 11.46
C THR A 96 -17.63 3.67 12.34
N PHE A 97 -17.46 2.93 13.44
CA PHE A 97 -18.54 2.61 14.37
C PHE A 97 -19.16 3.86 15.01
N LEU A 98 -18.35 4.80 15.48
CA LEU A 98 -18.83 6.03 16.12
C LEU A 98 -19.53 6.97 15.11
N PHE A 99 -18.99 7.11 13.91
CA PHE A 99 -19.58 8.00 12.89
C PHE A 99 -20.84 7.41 12.24
N CYS A 100 -21.00 6.09 12.24
CA CYS A 100 -22.24 5.43 11.78
C CYS A 100 -23.49 5.81 12.60
N PHE A 101 -23.34 6.32 13.84
CA PHE A 101 -24.48 6.81 14.63
C PHE A 101 -25.13 8.08 14.05
N TRP A 102 -24.37 8.88 13.28
CA TRP A 102 -24.92 10.04 12.59
C TRP A 102 -25.55 9.61 11.28
N GLU A 103 -24.72 9.12 10.36
CA GLU A 103 -25.14 8.43 9.14
C GLU A 103 -24.06 7.44 8.72
N VAL A 104 -24.49 6.32 8.12
CA VAL A 104 -23.57 5.28 7.63
C VAL A 104 -22.59 5.82 6.59
N GLN A 105 -23.00 6.81 5.79
CA GLN A 105 -22.15 7.42 4.75
C GLN A 105 -20.92 8.11 5.34
N TYR A 106 -21.11 8.90 6.40
CA TYR A 106 -20.02 9.55 7.12
C TYR A 106 -19.13 8.52 7.83
N GLY A 107 -19.72 7.45 8.38
CA GLY A 107 -18.98 6.34 8.96
C GLY A 107 -18.00 5.71 7.99
N ILE A 108 -18.46 5.36 6.79
CA ILE A 108 -17.64 4.76 5.74
C ILE A 108 -16.54 5.73 5.28
N LEU A 109 -16.88 7.00 5.04
CA LEU A 109 -15.93 8.01 4.59
C LEU A 109 -14.81 8.25 5.63
N ALA A 110 -15.18 8.48 6.89
CA ALA A 110 -14.24 8.75 7.97
C ALA A 110 -13.32 7.55 8.22
N GLY A 111 -13.86 6.33 8.27
CA GLY A 111 -13.06 5.13 8.44
C GLY A 111 -12.08 4.86 7.31
N THR A 112 -12.53 5.05 6.07
CA THR A 112 -11.68 4.88 4.89
C THR A 112 -10.56 5.92 4.89
N LEU A 113 -10.89 7.19 5.20
CA LEU A 113 -9.91 8.26 5.30
C LEU A 113 -8.84 7.95 6.35
N VAL A 114 -9.26 7.50 7.54
CA VAL A 114 -8.35 7.12 8.62
C VAL A 114 -7.47 5.94 8.22
N SER A 115 -8.03 4.94 7.55
CA SER A 115 -7.26 3.78 7.04
C SER A 115 -6.21 4.21 6.03
N VAL A 116 -6.58 5.11 5.10
CA VAL A 116 -5.65 5.68 4.11
C VAL A 116 -4.56 6.50 4.79
N LEU A 117 -4.89 7.31 5.81
CA LEU A 117 -3.91 8.09 6.55
C LEU A 117 -2.91 7.22 7.30
N ILE A 118 -3.36 6.11 7.92
CA ILE A 118 -2.46 5.16 8.59
C ILE A 118 -1.54 4.49 7.56
N LEU A 119 -2.09 4.07 6.42
CA LEU A 119 -1.29 3.47 5.34
C LEU A 119 -0.27 4.48 4.80
N LEU A 120 -0.70 5.72 4.53
CA LEU A 120 0.15 6.78 4.02
C LEU A 120 1.27 7.09 5.01
N ARG A 121 0.99 7.16 6.32
CA ARG A 121 2.02 7.34 7.35
C ARG A 121 3.04 6.20 7.35
N SER A 122 2.58 4.96 7.16
CA SER A 122 3.46 3.79 7.08
C SER A 122 4.36 3.81 5.84
N VAL A 123 3.88 4.37 4.73
CA VAL A 123 4.68 4.54 3.49
C VAL A 123 5.61 5.75 3.60
N ALA A 124 5.16 6.85 4.22
CA ALA A 124 5.92 8.09 4.36
C ALA A 124 7.09 7.99 5.35
N ARG A 125 6.98 7.13 6.37
CA ARG A 125 8.04 6.91 7.37
C ARG A 125 8.43 5.42 7.37
N PRO A 126 9.15 4.95 6.33
CA PRO A 126 9.63 3.58 6.31
C PRO A 126 10.57 3.35 7.49
N LYS A 127 10.59 2.12 8.02
CA LYS A 127 11.56 1.76 9.04
C LYS A 127 12.96 1.78 8.41
N MET A 128 13.86 2.52 9.02
CA MET A 128 15.26 2.58 8.64
C MET A 128 16.09 2.06 9.80
N GLN A 129 16.98 1.13 9.50
CA GLN A 129 17.96 0.65 10.47
C GLN A 129 19.28 1.38 10.18
N VAL A 130 19.87 1.90 11.24
CA VAL A 130 21.09 2.70 11.18
C VAL A 130 22.15 1.90 11.91
N SER A 131 23.22 1.56 11.19
CA SER A 131 24.38 0.90 11.77
C SER A 131 25.52 1.90 11.81
N GLU A 132 25.96 2.23 13.03
CA GLU A 132 27.10 3.11 13.24
C GLU A 132 28.41 2.32 13.13
N GLY A 133 29.19 2.61 12.09
CA GLY A 133 30.53 2.09 11.87
C GLY A 133 31.54 3.19 11.58
N PRO A 134 32.71 2.86 11.00
CA PRO A 134 33.62 3.86 10.46
C PRO A 134 32.98 4.67 9.31
N VAL A 135 31.96 4.10 8.66
CA VAL A 135 31.05 4.75 7.71
C VAL A 135 29.62 4.53 8.21
N LEU A 136 28.72 5.50 7.99
CA LEU A 136 27.31 5.37 8.40
C LEU A 136 26.56 4.49 7.39
N VAL A 137 26.01 3.35 7.82
CA VAL A 137 25.21 2.49 6.94
C VAL A 137 23.73 2.61 7.28
N LEU A 138 22.93 3.04 6.30
CA LEU A 138 21.48 3.12 6.40
C LEU A 138 20.84 2.01 5.58
N GLN A 139 20.14 1.12 6.25
CA GLN A 139 19.37 0.04 5.62
C GLN A 139 17.91 0.43 5.51
N LEU A 140 17.42 0.52 4.27
CA LEU A 140 16.00 0.71 3.99
C LEU A 140 15.28 -0.64 4.07
N ALA A 141 14.29 -0.74 4.96
CA ALA A 141 13.49 -1.96 5.10
C ALA A 141 12.35 -2.07 4.07
N SER A 142 12.08 -1.04 3.27
CA SER A 142 10.93 -0.96 2.36
C SER A 142 11.18 -0.01 1.20
N GLY A 143 10.26 -0.01 0.24
CA GLY A 143 10.30 0.85 -0.95
C GLY A 143 10.44 2.34 -0.61
N LEU A 144 11.14 3.05 -1.49
CA LEU A 144 11.38 4.47 -1.40
C LEU A 144 10.50 5.15 -2.45
N GLN A 145 9.33 5.64 -2.02
CA GLN A 145 8.41 6.43 -2.86
C GLN A 145 8.34 7.89 -2.39
N PHE A 146 7.74 8.78 -3.20
CA PHE A 146 7.51 10.21 -2.96
C PHE A 146 7.48 10.65 -1.48
N PRO A 147 6.60 10.13 -0.59
CA PRO A 147 6.53 10.66 0.77
C PRO A 147 7.68 10.18 1.69
N ALA A 148 8.40 9.13 1.30
CA ALA A 148 9.51 8.56 2.06
C ALA A 148 10.84 9.30 1.86
N VAL A 149 11.02 10.00 0.73
CA VAL A 149 12.30 10.67 0.41
C VAL A 149 12.64 11.75 1.43
N GLU A 150 11.64 12.49 1.91
CA GLU A 150 11.82 13.51 2.95
C GLU A 150 12.27 12.90 4.28
N ALA A 151 11.70 11.75 4.66
CA ALA A 151 12.10 11.03 5.87
C ALA A 151 13.54 10.52 5.77
N LEU A 152 13.91 10.03 4.59
CA LEU A 152 15.26 9.57 4.30
C LEU A 152 16.25 10.74 4.38
N ARG A 153 15.94 11.86 3.73
CA ARG A 153 16.76 13.07 3.74
C ARG A 153 16.96 13.60 5.15
N GLU A 154 15.88 13.75 5.92
CA GLU A 154 15.91 14.19 7.31
C GLU A 154 16.84 13.30 8.16
N ALA A 155 16.67 11.98 8.07
CA ALA A 155 17.49 11.06 8.84
C ALA A 155 18.96 11.01 8.40
N ILE A 156 19.24 11.10 7.10
CA ILE A 156 20.61 11.16 6.59
C ILE A 156 21.32 12.45 7.04
N ILE A 157 20.66 13.60 6.92
CA ILE A 157 21.25 14.88 7.31
C ILE A 157 21.59 14.87 8.80
N THR A 158 20.64 14.48 9.65
CA THR A 158 20.85 14.47 11.10
C THR A 158 21.91 13.48 11.55
N GLN A 159 22.03 12.31 10.91
CA GLN A 159 22.95 11.26 11.35
C GLN A 159 24.33 11.32 10.69
N ALA A 160 24.43 11.83 9.46
CA ALA A 160 25.70 11.89 8.73
C ALA A 160 26.33 13.29 8.69
N LEU A 161 25.51 14.34 8.53
CA LEU A 161 26.01 15.69 8.23
C LEU A 161 26.00 16.64 9.44
N GLU A 162 25.07 16.49 10.38
CA GLU A 162 25.03 17.30 11.60
C GLU A 162 26.02 16.84 12.68
N VAL A 163 26.51 15.60 12.57
CA VAL A 163 27.56 15.05 13.44
C VAL A 163 28.92 15.67 13.07
N SER A 164 29.72 16.04 14.08
CA SER A 164 31.07 16.61 13.89
C SER A 164 32.15 15.59 14.28
N PRO A 165 33.05 15.17 13.36
CA PRO A 165 33.13 15.52 11.94
C PRO A 165 32.03 14.82 11.09
N PRO A 166 31.62 15.44 9.96
CA PRO A 166 30.67 14.82 9.03
C PRO A 166 31.25 13.52 8.47
N ARG A 167 30.41 12.51 8.30
CA ARG A 167 30.82 11.18 7.86
C ARG A 167 30.21 10.84 6.50
N SER A 168 30.94 10.08 5.70
CA SER A 168 30.37 9.44 4.51
C SER A 168 29.29 8.45 4.90
N ALA A 169 28.32 8.25 4.01
CA ALA A 169 27.18 7.38 4.23
C ALA A 169 27.01 6.36 3.10
N VAL A 170 26.57 5.16 3.46
CA VAL A 170 26.19 4.09 2.54
C VAL A 170 24.70 3.84 2.72
N LEU A 171 23.95 3.92 1.62
CA LEU A 171 22.54 3.59 1.58
C LEU A 171 22.33 2.20 1.00
N GLU A 172 21.89 1.26 1.84
CA GLU A 172 21.56 -0.08 1.40
C GLU A 172 20.12 -0.15 0.90
N CYS A 173 19.99 -0.40 -0.40
CA CYS A 173 18.76 -0.40 -1.17
C CYS A 173 18.29 -1.81 -1.57
N SER A 174 18.83 -2.87 -0.95
CA SER A 174 18.52 -4.29 -1.25
C SER A 174 17.01 -4.60 -1.27
N HIS A 175 16.24 -3.93 -0.41
CA HIS A 175 14.78 -4.10 -0.29
C HIS A 175 13.95 -3.03 -0.99
N VAL A 176 14.58 -2.15 -1.78
CA VAL A 176 13.89 -1.10 -2.53
C VAL A 176 13.42 -1.68 -3.86
N CYS A 177 12.11 -1.94 -3.98
CA CYS A 177 11.52 -2.57 -5.17
C CYS A 177 11.26 -1.59 -6.33
N GLY A 178 11.28 -0.29 -6.07
CA GLY A 178 11.00 0.74 -7.06
C GLY A 178 11.17 2.14 -6.48
N ILE A 179 11.39 3.10 -7.37
CA ILE A 179 11.50 4.53 -7.07
C ILE A 179 10.68 5.32 -8.10
N ASP A 180 10.21 6.49 -7.72
CA ASP A 180 9.57 7.46 -8.61
C ASP A 180 10.47 8.66 -8.90
N SER A 181 10.05 9.53 -9.81
CA SER A 181 10.82 10.70 -10.24
C SER A 181 11.10 11.68 -9.10
N THR A 182 10.22 11.79 -8.10
CA THR A 182 10.49 12.68 -6.96
C THR A 182 11.57 12.14 -6.04
N VAL A 183 11.67 10.81 -5.92
CA VAL A 183 12.76 10.17 -5.18
C VAL A 183 14.10 10.42 -5.87
N VAL A 184 14.13 10.37 -7.20
CA VAL A 184 15.32 10.70 -7.99
C VAL A 184 15.77 12.15 -7.73
N LEU A 185 14.84 13.11 -7.79
CA LEU A 185 15.14 14.52 -7.50
C LEU A 185 15.64 14.72 -6.07
N GLY A 186 14.97 14.12 -5.07
CA GLY A 186 15.40 14.24 -3.68
C GLY A 186 16.77 13.58 -3.43
N LEU A 187 17.09 12.50 -4.16
CA LEU A 187 18.42 11.89 -4.10
C LEU A 187 19.49 12.77 -4.75
N GLU A 188 19.18 13.46 -5.85
CA GLU A 188 20.06 14.43 -6.50
C GLU A 188 20.42 15.58 -5.53
N GLU A 189 19.41 16.16 -4.89
CA GLU A 189 19.60 17.21 -3.87
C GLU A 189 20.47 16.70 -2.71
N LEU A 190 20.21 15.47 -2.25
CA LEU A 190 20.97 14.87 -1.17
C LEU A 190 22.44 14.64 -1.53
N LEU A 191 22.73 14.20 -2.76
CA LEU A 191 24.10 14.04 -3.26
C LEU A 191 24.84 15.38 -3.32
N GLN A 192 24.15 16.44 -3.75
CA GLN A 192 24.71 17.79 -3.76
C GLN A 192 25.03 18.28 -2.33
N ASP A 193 24.16 17.99 -1.36
CA ASP A 193 24.38 18.34 0.05
C ASP A 193 25.62 17.64 0.63
N PHE A 194 25.84 16.36 0.29
CA PHE A 194 27.05 15.62 0.67
C PHE A 194 28.31 16.21 0.03
N HIS A 195 28.24 16.50 -1.27
CA HIS A 195 29.38 17.08 -2.01
C HIS A 195 29.80 18.44 -1.44
N ARG A 196 28.83 19.30 -1.07
CA ARG A 196 29.10 20.60 -0.42
C ARG A 196 29.79 20.48 0.94
N ARG A 197 29.57 19.37 1.65
CA ARG A 197 30.18 19.07 2.95
C ARG A 197 31.49 18.29 2.83
N GLY A 198 31.93 17.96 1.61
CA GLY A 198 33.16 17.21 1.35
C GLY A 198 33.10 15.74 1.74
N VAL A 199 31.90 15.18 1.88
CA VAL A 199 31.66 13.75 2.17
C VAL A 199 30.95 13.09 1.00
N THR A 200 30.95 11.76 0.97
CA THR A 200 30.42 10.96 -0.14
C THR A 200 29.26 10.10 0.30
N LEU A 201 28.27 9.96 -0.59
CA LEU A 201 27.12 9.07 -0.42
C LEU A 201 27.19 7.96 -1.48
N ALA A 202 27.23 6.71 -1.04
CA ALA A 202 27.23 5.54 -1.90
C ALA A 202 25.91 4.76 -1.77
N LEU A 203 25.46 4.14 -2.85
CA LEU A 203 24.29 3.27 -2.86
C LEU A 203 24.70 1.80 -3.04
N VAL A 204 24.09 0.88 -2.32
CA VAL A 204 24.42 -0.55 -2.39
C VAL A 204 23.16 -1.38 -2.61
N GLY A 205 23.29 -2.49 -3.34
CA GLY A 205 22.21 -3.48 -3.46
C GLY A 205 21.02 -3.02 -4.31
N LEU A 206 21.25 -2.19 -5.33
CA LEU A 206 20.17 -1.73 -6.21
C LEU A 206 19.55 -2.90 -6.99
N GLN A 207 18.23 -2.99 -6.94
CA GLN A 207 17.50 -3.86 -7.84
C GLN A 207 17.47 -3.30 -9.27
N VAL A 208 17.38 -4.19 -10.27
CA VAL A 208 17.38 -3.83 -11.69
C VAL A 208 16.35 -2.75 -12.07
N PRO A 209 15.10 -2.78 -11.56
CA PRO A 209 14.12 -1.73 -11.88
C PRO A 209 14.55 -0.35 -11.39
N VAL A 210 15.15 -0.28 -10.20
CA VAL A 210 15.65 0.97 -9.57
C VAL A 210 16.86 1.49 -10.33
N LEU A 211 17.80 0.61 -10.66
CA LEU A 211 18.99 0.97 -11.43
C LEU A 211 18.62 1.54 -12.80
N ARG A 212 17.64 0.95 -13.50
CA ARG A 212 17.17 1.47 -14.79
C ARG A 212 16.66 2.90 -14.69
N VAL A 213 15.89 3.21 -13.64
CA VAL A 213 15.35 4.57 -13.44
C VAL A 213 16.48 5.55 -13.12
N LEU A 214 17.43 5.18 -12.26
CA LEU A 214 18.57 6.05 -11.92
C LEU A 214 19.50 6.30 -13.11
N LEU A 215 19.79 5.28 -13.93
CA LEU A 215 20.57 5.45 -15.15
C LEU A 215 19.84 6.33 -16.18
N SER A 216 18.52 6.25 -16.24
CA SER A 216 17.73 7.12 -17.14
C SER A 216 17.72 8.58 -16.69
N ALA A 217 17.95 8.83 -15.39
CA ALA A 217 17.98 10.17 -14.81
C ALA A 217 19.34 10.87 -14.88
N ASP A 218 20.41 10.15 -15.26
CA ASP A 218 21.77 10.68 -15.41
C ASP A 218 22.28 11.48 -14.18
N LEU A 219 22.13 10.89 -12.99
CA LEU A 219 22.57 11.51 -11.74
C LEU A 219 24.10 11.58 -11.66
N LYS A 220 24.63 12.81 -11.64
CA LYS A 220 26.08 13.05 -11.54
C LYS A 220 26.60 12.76 -10.13
N GLY A 221 27.65 11.95 -10.05
CA GLY A 221 28.37 11.68 -8.79
C GLY A 221 27.77 10.56 -7.93
N VAL A 222 26.81 9.79 -8.45
CA VAL A 222 26.33 8.57 -7.77
C VAL A 222 27.39 7.48 -7.86
N GLN A 223 27.86 7.00 -6.72
CA GLN A 223 28.61 5.76 -6.64
C GLN A 223 27.64 4.65 -6.22
N TYR A 224 27.55 3.59 -7.03
CA TYR A 224 26.78 2.41 -6.67
C TYR A 224 27.67 1.17 -6.68
N PHE A 225 27.48 0.31 -5.67
CA PHE A 225 28.27 -0.90 -5.49
C PHE A 225 27.37 -2.13 -5.34
N SER A 226 27.95 -3.30 -5.64
CA SER A 226 27.25 -4.57 -5.53
C SER A 226 27.20 -5.07 -4.09
N THR A 227 28.24 -4.78 -3.30
CA THR A 227 28.39 -5.24 -1.91
C THR A 227 28.74 -4.10 -0.96
N LEU A 228 28.38 -4.26 0.32
CA LEU A 228 28.68 -3.28 1.37
C LEU A 228 30.19 -3.14 1.60
N GLU A 229 30.94 -4.25 1.54
CA GLU A 229 32.39 -4.24 1.77
C GLU A 229 33.15 -3.44 0.71
N GLU A 230 32.72 -3.50 -0.55
CA GLU A 230 33.29 -2.70 -1.65
C GLU A 230 33.06 -1.21 -1.41
N ALA A 231 31.84 -0.85 -0.99
CA ALA A 231 31.47 0.53 -0.70
C ALA A 231 32.22 1.10 0.51
N GLU A 232 32.36 0.33 1.60
CA GLU A 232 33.13 0.76 2.77
C GLU A 232 34.61 0.96 2.43
N LYS A 233 35.21 0.02 1.67
CA LYS A 233 36.60 0.15 1.22
C LYS A 233 36.80 1.39 0.36
N SER A 234 35.94 1.66 -0.62
CA SER A 234 36.06 2.85 -1.47
C SER A 234 35.86 4.17 -0.72
N LEU A 235 35.04 4.17 0.33
CA LEU A 235 34.80 5.37 1.15
C LEU A 235 35.92 5.61 2.17
N LEU A 236 36.63 4.55 2.60
CA LEU A 236 37.78 4.63 3.50
C LEU A 236 39.10 4.90 2.75
N GLN A 237 39.18 4.44 1.51
CA GLN A 237 40.35 4.49 0.66
C GLN A 237 40.14 5.60 -0.34
N GLU A 238 40.19 6.89 0.09
CA GLU A 238 40.39 8.12 -0.73
C GLU A 238 40.00 9.45 -0.02
N PRO A 239 40.87 10.50 -0.09
CA PRO A 239 40.69 11.53 -1.12
C PRO A 239 41.94 11.71 -2.02
N GLY A 240 41.89 11.33 -3.31
CA GLY A 240 43.05 11.39 -4.23
C GLY A 240 43.17 10.49 -5.51
N THR A 241 42.13 9.84 -6.05
CA THR A 241 42.14 8.72 -7.01
C THR A 241 40.71 8.60 -7.55
N GLN A 242 40.59 9.09 -8.79
CA GLN A 242 39.39 9.05 -9.61
C GLN A 242 38.70 7.67 -9.56
N PRO A 243 37.36 7.61 -9.53
CA PRO A 243 36.67 6.34 -9.60
C PRO A 243 37.05 5.63 -10.89
N TYR A 244 37.39 4.35 -10.77
CA TYR A 244 37.60 3.45 -11.87
C TYR A 244 36.37 3.55 -12.79
N ASN A 245 36.51 4.25 -13.91
CA ASN A 245 35.55 4.18 -15.00
C ASN A 245 35.45 2.71 -15.37
N VAL A 246 34.32 2.08 -15.03
CA VAL A 246 33.89 0.88 -15.75
C VAL A 246 33.63 1.38 -17.16
N GLY A 247 34.67 1.26 -17.98
CA GLY A 247 34.59 1.51 -19.40
C GLY A 247 33.44 0.71 -20.00
N GLU A 248 32.94 1.24 -21.10
CA GLU A 248 31.87 0.73 -21.96
C GLU A 248 32.02 -0.74 -22.45
N ASP A 249 32.93 -1.54 -21.90
CA ASP A 249 33.36 -2.84 -22.43
C ASP A 249 32.94 -4.07 -21.60
N SER A 250 31.93 -3.98 -20.72
CA SER A 250 31.39 -5.19 -20.08
C SER A 250 29.87 -5.23 -19.96
N VAL A 251 29.18 -4.66 -20.96
CA VAL A 251 27.84 -5.15 -21.27
C VAL A 251 28.03 -6.38 -22.16
N PRO A 252 27.70 -7.62 -21.73
CA PRO A 252 27.62 -8.72 -22.67
C PRO A 252 26.54 -8.35 -23.70
N GLU A 253 26.98 -8.02 -24.92
CA GLU A 253 26.15 -7.56 -26.05
C GLU A 253 24.93 -8.46 -26.31
N HIS A 254 24.97 -9.70 -25.81
CA HIS A 254 23.90 -10.66 -25.91
C HIS A 254 22.61 -10.32 -25.12
N LYS A 255 22.64 -9.38 -24.16
CA LYS A 255 21.44 -8.92 -23.42
C LYS A 255 20.85 -7.59 -23.90
N VAL A 256 21.60 -6.78 -24.65
CA VAL A 256 21.10 -5.52 -25.20
C VAL A 256 20.20 -5.77 -26.42
N ALA A 257 20.49 -6.84 -27.19
CA ALA A 257 19.66 -7.24 -28.32
C ALA A 257 18.24 -7.71 -27.92
N LEU A 258 18.04 -8.18 -26.69
CA LEU A 258 16.73 -8.64 -26.19
C LEU A 258 15.91 -7.54 -25.49
N LEU A 259 16.46 -6.34 -25.29
CA LEU A 259 15.76 -5.21 -24.66
C LEU A 259 15.24 -4.17 -25.68
N LYS A 260 15.49 -4.39 -26.97
CA LYS A 260 14.96 -3.59 -28.09
C LYS A 260 13.86 -4.30 -28.91
N ALA A 261 13.38 -5.45 -28.45
CA ALA A 261 12.25 -6.18 -29.04
C ALA A 261 11.04 -6.15 -28.11
#